data_AF-A0A0D9VUK3-F1
#
_entry.id   AF-A0A0D9VUK3-F1
#
_cell.length_a   1.000
_cell.length_b   1.000
_cell.length_c   1.000
_cell.angle_alpha   90.00
_cell.angle_beta   90.00
_cell.angle_gamma   90.00
#
_symmetry.space_group_name_H-M   'P 1'
#
loop_
_entity.id
_entity.type
_entity.pdbx_description
1 polymer ?
#
loop_
_entity_poly.entity_id
_entity_poly.type
_entity_poly.pdbx_seq_one_letter_code
_entity_poly.pdbx_strand_id
1 'polypeptide(L)'
;MEGRLLDEPVVNTHKLLKEQFVSNLTGSSLLEIAALSTIVPAVVVLRKWSYGDNSRRNSLKKNDDALPGHKGSVNYFSTLAIDYLTIVLPVLLIFTVLAKWAYTCALCLVMLISIVTVLKRCQSHLSAGLDQLPFLRADISSYRVSVVLVTCLCILAVDFKIFPRRYAKAETYGCGIMDLGVGSFVVANALVSRQARNITTMSWNKALMSTSPLIFLGFARLISTTGVDYQVHTGEYGVHWNFFFTLAAIAILTSIIRIHPKYCGLVGLLVLAGYQTWLSFGLNEYLISNERNASIISQNKEGYWGMYLIGVSLGYNLFFDNSSKGKCRSTQVVKVWVLAASFWILAVILDSYVERVSRRMCNFAYVMLVFGQNFQVMSVLTLAGFISYEKNLVLEDAFNQNMLGSFLLILIS
;
A
#
# COMPACT_ATOMS: atom_id res chain seq x y z
N MET A 1 37.49 53.45 5.66
CA MET A 1 37.86 52.02 5.71
C MET A 1 36.60 51.28 6.09
N GLU A 2 35.84 50.91 5.06
CA GLU A 2 34.55 50.23 5.16
C GLU A 2 34.72 48.82 5.72
N GLY A 3 33.82 48.46 6.64
CA GLY A 3 33.67 47.10 7.11
C GLY A 3 33.06 46.20 6.04
N ARG A 4 33.61 45.00 5.91
CA ARG A 4 32.86 43.81 5.48
C ARG A 4 33.02 42.75 6.56
N LEU A 5 32.06 42.74 7.48
CA LEU A 5 31.80 41.60 8.35
C LEU A 5 30.83 40.68 7.59
N LEU A 6 31.33 39.47 7.29
CA LEU A 6 30.62 38.19 7.31
C LEU A 6 29.22 38.15 6.65
N ASP A 7 29.17 37.80 5.37
CA ASP A 7 28.01 37.08 4.82
C ASP A 7 28.06 35.62 5.31
N GLU A 8 27.56 35.37 6.53
CA GLU A 8 27.10 34.03 6.88
C GLU A 8 25.86 33.71 6.03
N PRO A 9 25.78 32.55 5.36
CA PRO A 9 24.56 32.16 4.69
C PRO A 9 23.46 32.07 5.74
N VAL A 10 22.33 32.76 5.52
CA VAL A 10 21.14 32.69 6.37
C VAL A 10 20.65 31.24 6.37
N VAL A 11 21.18 30.42 7.27
CA VAL A 11 20.73 29.06 7.53
C VAL A 11 19.31 29.21 8.05
N ASN A 12 18.34 28.86 7.22
CA ASN A 12 16.93 29.00 7.54
C ASN A 12 16.62 28.09 8.75
N THR A 13 16.63 28.65 9.96
CA THR A 13 16.56 27.90 11.23
C THR A 13 15.31 27.02 11.31
N HIS A 14 14.21 27.46 10.71
CA HIS A 14 12.97 26.68 10.62
C HIS A 14 13.13 25.43 9.72
N LYS A 15 13.94 25.54 8.67
CA LYS A 15 14.29 24.43 7.76
C LYS A 15 15.17 23.41 8.49
N LEU A 16 16.18 23.86 9.23
CA LEU A 16 17.08 23.01 10.00
C LEU A 16 16.38 22.31 11.17
N LEU A 17 15.45 23.00 11.85
CA LEU A 17 14.58 22.39 12.87
C LEU A 17 13.63 21.34 12.27
N LYS A 18 13.09 21.58 11.07
CA LYS A 18 12.28 20.57 10.36
C LYS A 18 13.12 19.36 9.94
N GLU A 19 14.38 19.58 9.56
CA GLU A 19 15.33 18.52 9.21
C GLU A 19 15.70 17.65 10.42
N GLN A 20 16.07 18.27 11.53
CA GLN A 20 16.35 17.58 12.79
C GLN A 20 15.12 16.82 13.31
N PHE A 21 13.92 17.33 13.04
CA PHE A 21 12.67 16.70 13.42
C PHE A 21 12.31 15.46 12.59
N VAL A 22 12.85 15.32 11.37
CA VAL A 22 12.55 14.22 10.43
C VAL A 22 13.70 13.22 10.30
N SER A 23 14.88 13.52 10.86
CA SER A 23 16.09 12.69 10.77
C SER A 23 16.27 11.69 11.92
N ASN A 24 17.14 10.70 11.72
CA ASN A 24 17.55 9.64 12.66
C ASN A 24 16.42 8.72 13.18
N LEU A 25 15.44 8.42 12.34
CA LEU A 25 14.34 7.54 12.71
C LEU A 25 14.68 6.07 12.43
N THR A 26 14.56 5.22 13.45
CA THR A 26 14.83 3.77 13.41
C THR A 26 13.58 2.92 13.15
N GLY A 27 12.45 3.56 12.85
CA GLY A 27 11.17 2.91 12.55
C GLY A 27 10.45 2.31 13.77
N SER A 28 9.51 1.42 13.50
CA SER A 28 8.67 0.71 14.46
C SER A 28 8.93 -0.80 14.43
N SER A 29 8.43 -1.54 15.42
CA SER A 29 8.57 -3.00 15.41
C SER A 29 7.71 -3.64 14.33
N LEU A 30 8.16 -4.78 13.78
CA LEU A 30 7.40 -5.55 12.79
C LEU A 30 6.00 -5.94 13.29
N LEU A 31 5.86 -6.25 14.58
CA LEU A 31 4.57 -6.55 15.21
C LEU A 31 3.66 -5.33 15.30
N GLU A 32 4.20 -4.14 15.54
CA GLU A 32 3.43 -2.91 15.54
C GLU A 32 2.87 -2.60 14.15
N ILE A 33 3.69 -2.78 13.12
CA ILE A 33 3.29 -2.68 11.72
C ILE A 33 2.18 -3.68 11.40
N ALA A 34 2.32 -4.94 11.84
CA ALA A 34 1.30 -5.97 11.65
C ALA A 34 -0.03 -5.64 12.36
N ALA A 35 0.04 -5.00 13.54
CA ALA A 35 -1.16 -4.55 14.24
C ALA A 35 -1.85 -3.42 13.45
N LEU A 36 -1.11 -2.39 13.06
CA LEU A 36 -1.63 -1.24 12.30
C LEU A 36 -2.18 -1.64 10.92
N SER A 37 -1.53 -2.58 10.23
CA SER A 37 -2.00 -3.10 8.94
C SER A 37 -3.31 -3.88 9.07
N THR A 38 -3.63 -4.44 10.24
CA THR A 38 -4.90 -5.13 10.49
C THR A 38 -6.04 -4.15 10.76
N ILE A 39 -5.76 -3.03 11.41
CA ILE A 39 -6.77 -2.06 11.87
C ILE A 39 -7.58 -1.48 10.70
N VAL A 40 -6.91 -1.05 9.63
CA VAL A 40 -7.56 -0.41 8.49
C VAL A 40 -8.56 -1.34 7.78
N PRO A 41 -8.16 -2.54 7.29
CA PRO A 41 -9.10 -3.45 6.68
C PRO A 41 -10.16 -3.92 7.67
N ALA A 42 -9.84 -4.07 8.96
CA ALA A 42 -10.83 -4.43 9.98
C ALA A 42 -11.98 -3.42 10.08
N VAL A 43 -11.67 -2.12 10.13
CA VAL A 43 -12.68 -1.05 10.17
C VAL A 43 -13.50 -1.03 8.88
N VAL A 44 -12.86 -1.21 7.72
CA VAL A 44 -13.55 -1.30 6.42
C VAL A 44 -14.52 -2.49 6.38
N VAL A 45 -14.11 -3.66 6.85
CA VAL A 45 -14.93 -4.87 6.90
C VAL A 45 -16.15 -4.67 7.81
N LEU A 46 -15.96 -4.11 9.00
CA LEU A 46 -17.04 -3.79 9.93
C LEU A 46 -18.05 -2.80 9.31
N ARG A 47 -17.54 -1.79 8.60
CA ARG A 47 -18.39 -0.80 7.93
C ARG A 47 -19.18 -1.41 6.77
N LYS A 48 -18.57 -2.29 5.96
CA LYS A 48 -19.28 -3.07 4.93
C LYS A 48 -20.44 -3.81 5.56
N TRP A 49 -20.17 -4.60 6.61
CA TRP A 49 -21.17 -5.40 7.31
C TRP A 49 -22.33 -4.61 7.87
N SER A 50 -22.07 -3.42 8.41
CA SER A 50 -23.10 -2.49 8.89
C SER A 50 -23.92 -1.90 7.74
N TYR A 51 -23.28 -1.55 6.62
CA TYR A 51 -23.95 -0.99 5.45
C TYR A 51 -24.84 -2.02 4.76
N GLY A 52 -24.37 -3.27 4.61
CA GLY A 52 -25.13 -4.36 4.01
C GLY A 52 -26.41 -4.68 4.78
N ASP A 53 -26.34 -4.73 6.11
CA ASP A 53 -27.50 -5.00 6.97
C ASP A 53 -28.54 -3.87 6.89
N ASN A 54 -28.09 -2.61 6.95
CA ASN A 54 -28.96 -1.45 6.78
C ASN A 54 -29.61 -1.42 5.39
N SER A 55 -28.87 -1.77 4.34
CA SER A 55 -29.42 -1.85 2.98
C SER A 55 -30.49 -2.93 2.86
N ARG A 56 -30.29 -4.12 3.45
CA ARG A 56 -31.29 -5.21 3.47
C ARG A 56 -32.54 -4.80 4.24
N ARG A 57 -32.37 -4.17 5.41
CA ARG A 57 -33.48 -3.66 6.22
C ARG A 57 -34.27 -2.56 5.49
N ASN A 58 -33.58 -1.69 4.76
CA ASN A 58 -34.20 -0.63 3.98
C ASN A 58 -34.89 -1.17 2.72
N SER A 59 -34.34 -2.17 2.03
CA SER A 59 -35.03 -2.80 0.88
C SER A 59 -36.31 -3.51 1.31
N LEU A 60 -36.33 -4.14 2.49
CA LEU A 60 -37.58 -4.70 3.05
C LEU A 60 -38.64 -3.63 3.32
N LYS A 61 -38.23 -2.41 3.68
CA LYS A 61 -39.14 -1.29 4.00
C LYS A 61 -39.56 -0.46 2.77
N LYS A 62 -38.75 -0.44 1.70
CA LYS A 62 -38.94 0.42 0.52
C LYS A 62 -39.89 -0.19 -0.53
N ASN A 63 -40.50 -1.34 -0.25
CA ASN A 63 -41.61 -1.82 -1.09
C ASN A 63 -42.84 -0.90 -1.01
N ASP A 64 -42.89 0.01 -0.03
CA ASP A 64 -43.92 1.04 0.08
C ASP A 64 -43.27 2.44 -0.08
N ASP A 65 -43.57 3.11 -1.19
CA ASP A 65 -43.50 4.57 -1.44
C ASP A 65 -42.14 5.33 -1.38
N ALA A 66 -41.58 5.75 -2.53
CA ALA A 66 -41.00 7.10 -2.74
C ALA A 66 -40.33 7.36 -4.13
N LEU A 67 -40.51 8.60 -4.60
CA LEU A 67 -39.98 9.23 -5.83
C LEU A 67 -38.42 9.39 -5.85
N PRO A 68 -37.72 9.22 -6.99
CA PRO A 68 -36.31 8.76 -6.99
C PRO A 68 -35.20 9.85 -7.04
N GLY A 69 -35.50 11.10 -7.41
CA GLY A 69 -34.47 12.04 -7.87
C GLY A 69 -33.67 12.78 -6.79
N HIS A 70 -34.35 13.59 -5.96
CA HIS A 70 -33.68 14.51 -5.02
C HIS A 70 -33.19 13.83 -3.73
N LYS A 71 -33.92 12.80 -3.27
CA LYS A 71 -33.58 12.02 -2.06
C LYS A 71 -32.29 11.20 -2.27
N GLY A 72 -31.94 10.88 -3.52
CA GLY A 72 -30.73 10.11 -3.86
C GLY A 72 -29.43 10.86 -3.57
N SER A 73 -29.36 12.15 -3.91
CA SER A 73 -28.14 12.96 -3.70
C SER A 73 -27.85 13.20 -2.21
N VAL A 74 -28.86 13.58 -1.43
CA VAL A 74 -28.71 13.79 0.02
C VAL A 74 -28.32 12.48 0.73
N ASN A 75 -28.92 11.35 0.35
CA ASN A 75 -28.56 10.05 0.89
C ASN A 75 -27.13 9.62 0.50
N TYR A 76 -26.69 9.98 -0.70
CA TYR A 76 -25.32 9.72 -1.16
C TYR A 76 -24.30 10.51 -0.32
N PHE A 77 -24.49 11.82 -0.17
CA PHE A 77 -23.61 12.66 0.66
C PHE A 77 -23.63 12.25 2.15
N SER A 78 -24.80 11.89 2.68
CA SER A 78 -24.92 11.39 4.05
C SER A 78 -24.17 10.07 4.25
N THR A 79 -24.30 9.12 3.31
CA THR A 79 -23.56 7.86 3.35
C THR A 79 -22.05 8.08 3.28
N LEU A 80 -21.61 9.00 2.41
CA LEU A 80 -20.20 9.37 2.28
C LEU A 80 -19.66 10.02 3.56
N ALA A 81 -20.43 10.90 4.20
CA ALA A 81 -20.05 11.52 5.47
C ALA A 81 -19.92 10.47 6.59
N ILE A 82 -20.85 9.51 6.65
CA ILE A 82 -20.78 8.40 7.62
C ILE A 82 -19.57 7.50 7.31
N ASP A 83 -19.31 7.17 6.04
CA ASP A 83 -18.13 6.38 5.66
C ASP A 83 -16.83 7.09 6.06
N TYR A 84 -16.74 8.41 5.86
CA TYR A 84 -15.61 9.20 6.32
C TYR A 84 -15.47 9.18 7.85
N LEU A 85 -16.56 9.43 8.59
CA LEU A 85 -16.55 9.45 10.05
C LEU A 85 -16.26 8.08 10.67
N THR A 86 -16.64 6.99 10.00
CA THR A 86 -16.47 5.62 10.52
C THR A 86 -15.20 4.94 10.06
N ILE A 87 -14.59 5.36 8.95
CA ILE A 87 -13.35 4.76 8.42
C ILE A 87 -12.17 5.69 8.63
N VAL A 88 -12.24 6.93 8.14
CA VAL A 88 -11.10 7.86 8.14
C VAL A 88 -10.78 8.35 9.54
N LEU A 89 -11.79 8.78 10.30
CA LEU A 89 -11.58 9.32 11.64
C LEU A 89 -10.96 8.28 12.61
N PRO A 90 -11.46 7.02 12.71
CA PRO A 90 -10.87 6.05 13.63
C PRO A 90 -9.46 5.64 13.23
N VAL A 91 -9.18 5.51 11.92
CA VAL A 91 -7.83 5.23 11.43
C VAL A 91 -6.88 6.37 11.79
N LEU A 92 -7.27 7.63 11.58
CA LEU A 92 -6.48 8.79 11.98
C LEU A 92 -6.24 8.85 13.49
N LEU A 93 -7.27 8.63 14.30
CA LEU A 93 -7.14 8.62 15.75
C LEU A 93 -6.16 7.56 16.23
N ILE A 94 -6.23 6.34 15.69
CA ILE A 94 -5.33 5.24 16.04
C ILE A 94 -3.89 5.53 15.58
N PHE A 95 -3.72 6.13 14.40
CA PHE A 95 -2.40 6.43 13.85
C PHE A 95 -1.73 7.63 14.53
N THR A 96 -2.48 8.48 15.23
CA THR A 96 -2.00 9.70 15.88
C THR A 96 -2.06 9.59 17.40
N VAL A 97 -3.20 9.93 18.01
CA VAL A 97 -3.39 10.04 19.47
C VAL A 97 -3.33 8.69 20.17
N LEU A 98 -3.93 7.65 19.58
CA LEU A 98 -4.05 6.31 20.15
C LEU A 98 -2.89 5.38 19.75
N ALA A 99 -1.81 5.92 19.20
CA ALA A 99 -0.68 5.12 18.73
C ALA A 99 -0.07 4.21 19.81
N LYS A 100 -0.07 4.65 21.08
CA LYS A 100 0.39 3.83 22.22
C LYS A 100 -0.51 2.61 22.47
N TRP A 101 -1.79 2.74 22.16
CA TRP A 101 -2.83 1.71 22.35
C TRP A 101 -3.10 0.91 21.08
N ALA A 102 -2.26 1.06 20.03
CA ALA A 102 -2.47 0.42 18.73
C ALA A 102 -2.66 -1.10 18.84
N TYR A 103 -1.89 -1.78 19.71
CA TYR A 103 -2.06 -3.22 19.95
C TYR A 103 -3.41 -3.57 20.57
N THR A 104 -3.84 -2.81 21.59
CA THR A 104 -5.14 -3.01 22.25
C THR A 104 -6.29 -2.76 21.26
N CYS A 105 -6.19 -1.71 20.44
CA CYS A 105 -7.15 -1.42 19.39
C CYS A 105 -7.22 -2.53 18.35
N ALA A 106 -6.07 -3.02 17.88
CA ALA A 106 -6.01 -4.13 16.92
C ALA A 106 -6.65 -5.41 17.49
N LEU A 107 -6.30 -5.77 18.73
CA LEU A 107 -6.87 -6.93 19.42
C LEU A 107 -8.39 -6.79 19.58
N CYS A 108 -8.86 -5.63 20.02
CA CYS A 108 -10.29 -5.35 20.18
C CYS A 108 -11.05 -5.47 18.84
N LEU A 109 -10.50 -4.92 17.75
CA LEU A 109 -11.10 -5.02 16.42
C LEU A 109 -11.12 -6.47 15.90
N VAL A 110 -10.06 -7.24 16.12
CA VAL A 110 -10.02 -8.67 15.73
C VAL A 110 -11.06 -9.47 16.52
N MET A 111 -11.16 -9.24 17.84
CA MET A 111 -12.18 -9.87 18.68
C MET A 111 -13.59 -9.50 18.21
N LEU A 112 -13.85 -8.22 17.96
CA LEU A 112 -15.14 -7.74 17.45
C LEU A 112 -15.50 -8.39 16.10
N ILE A 113 -14.54 -8.44 15.17
CA ILE A 113 -14.73 -9.12 13.88
C ILE A 113 -15.07 -10.59 14.12
N SER A 114 -14.33 -11.30 14.96
CA SER A 114 -14.56 -12.71 15.25
C SER A 114 -15.94 -12.98 15.87
N ILE A 115 -16.43 -12.09 16.74
CA ILE A 115 -17.76 -12.21 17.32
C ILE A 115 -18.82 -12.00 16.23
N VAL A 116 -18.67 -10.95 15.42
CA VAL A 116 -19.61 -10.67 14.32
C VAL A 116 -19.58 -11.77 13.26
N THR A 117 -18.43 -12.39 12.97
CA THR A 117 -18.35 -13.51 12.04
C THR A 117 -19.11 -14.73 12.54
N VAL A 118 -18.97 -15.08 13.83
CA VAL A 118 -19.70 -16.19 14.44
C VAL A 118 -21.20 -15.91 14.41
N LEU A 119 -21.63 -14.70 14.80
CA LEU A 119 -23.04 -14.30 14.78
C LEU A 119 -23.64 -14.36 13.37
N LYS A 120 -22.95 -13.80 12.37
CA LYS A 120 -23.42 -13.84 10.97
C LYS A 120 -23.41 -15.26 10.40
N ARG A 121 -22.45 -16.11 10.77
CA ARG A 121 -22.40 -17.52 10.34
C ARG A 121 -23.58 -18.34 10.90
N CYS A 122 -24.00 -18.07 12.14
CA CYS A 122 -25.21 -18.65 12.70
C CYS A 122 -26.47 -18.22 11.93
N GLN A 123 -26.53 -16.96 11.49
CA GLN A 123 -27.66 -16.45 10.70
C GLN A 123 -27.66 -16.96 9.26
N SER A 124 -26.49 -17.07 8.61
CA SER A 124 -26.38 -17.46 7.19
C SER A 124 -26.71 -18.93 6.93
N HIS A 125 -26.49 -19.81 7.92
CA HIS A 125 -26.92 -21.22 7.82
C HIS A 125 -28.45 -21.35 7.69
N LEU A 126 -29.20 -20.32 8.09
CA LEU A 126 -30.66 -20.25 7.94
C LEU A 126 -31.09 -19.71 6.56
N SER A 127 -30.21 -19.03 5.83
CA SER A 127 -30.49 -18.38 4.55
C SER A 127 -29.53 -18.86 3.46
N ALA A 128 -29.54 -20.17 3.16
CA ALA A 128 -28.77 -20.75 2.08
C ALA A 128 -29.43 -20.44 0.71
N GLY A 129 -29.25 -19.21 0.24
CA GLY A 129 -29.63 -18.75 -1.10
C GLY A 129 -28.39 -18.64 -1.99
N LEU A 130 -28.48 -19.25 -3.17
CA LEU A 130 -27.44 -19.47 -4.16
C LEU A 130 -27.02 -18.17 -4.88
N ASP A 131 -26.37 -17.24 -4.20
CA ASP A 131 -25.81 -16.06 -4.87
C ASP A 131 -24.39 -16.36 -5.35
N GLN A 132 -24.22 -16.32 -6.67
CA GLN A 132 -22.98 -16.53 -7.40
C GLN A 132 -21.91 -15.54 -6.92
N LEU A 133 -21.13 -16.00 -5.94
CA LEU A 133 -20.16 -15.20 -5.23
C LEU A 133 -19.15 -14.61 -6.21
N PRO A 134 -19.07 -13.28 -6.35
CA PRO A 134 -18.15 -12.71 -7.31
C PRO A 134 -16.71 -12.97 -6.89
N PHE A 135 -15.88 -13.12 -7.91
CA PHE A 135 -14.47 -13.44 -7.83
C PHE A 135 -13.70 -12.44 -6.94
N LEU A 136 -12.57 -12.89 -6.38
CA LEU A 136 -11.55 -12.11 -5.63
C LEU A 136 -11.18 -10.74 -6.23
N ARG A 137 -11.55 -10.49 -7.49
CA ARG A 137 -11.33 -9.24 -8.20
C ARG A 137 -11.93 -8.02 -7.48
N ALA A 138 -13.10 -8.16 -6.85
CA ALA A 138 -13.70 -7.07 -6.06
C ALA A 138 -12.83 -6.74 -4.83
N ASP A 139 -12.37 -7.78 -4.13
CA ASP A 139 -11.52 -7.66 -2.94
C ASP A 139 -10.18 -6.97 -3.27
N ILE A 140 -9.62 -7.21 -4.46
CA ILE A 140 -8.41 -6.52 -4.94
C ILE A 140 -8.65 -5.02 -5.11
N SER A 141 -9.82 -4.62 -5.63
CA SER A 141 -10.16 -3.20 -5.79
C SER A 141 -10.22 -2.51 -4.43
N SER A 142 -10.90 -3.12 -3.46
CA SER A 142 -10.97 -2.59 -2.09
C SER A 142 -9.60 -2.57 -1.40
N TYR A 143 -8.74 -3.56 -1.65
CA TYR A 143 -7.35 -3.54 -1.18
C TYR A 143 -6.58 -2.34 -1.75
N ARG A 144 -6.67 -2.10 -3.06
CA ARG A 144 -6.00 -0.96 -3.72
C ARG A 144 -6.47 0.38 -3.17
N VAL A 145 -7.77 0.52 -2.92
CA VAL A 145 -8.33 1.71 -2.26
C VAL A 145 -7.78 1.85 -0.84
N SER A 146 -7.73 0.76 -0.07
CA SER A 146 -7.21 0.78 1.31
C SER A 146 -5.74 1.24 1.35
N VAL A 147 -4.89 0.77 0.43
CA VAL A 147 -3.49 1.20 0.32
C VAL A 147 -3.37 2.69 0.00
N VAL A 148 -4.17 3.20 -0.93
CA VAL A 148 -4.20 4.64 -1.26
C VAL A 148 -4.67 5.45 -0.07
N LEU A 149 -5.79 5.07 0.55
CA LEU A 149 -6.37 5.77 1.69
C LEU A 149 -5.35 5.89 2.82
N VAL A 150 -4.71 4.78 3.22
CA VAL A 150 -3.69 4.79 4.27
C VAL A 150 -2.50 5.65 3.89
N THR A 151 -2.02 5.55 2.65
CA THR A 151 -0.89 6.39 2.20
C THR A 151 -1.24 7.87 2.28
N CYS A 152 -2.43 8.24 1.81
CA CYS A 152 -2.94 9.61 1.87
C CYS A 152 -3.05 10.13 3.31
N LEU A 153 -3.59 9.32 4.22
CA LEU A 153 -3.69 9.69 5.64
C LEU A 153 -2.32 9.85 6.28
N CYS A 154 -1.36 8.96 5.98
CA CYS A 154 0.00 9.07 6.51
C CYS A 154 0.74 10.30 5.95
N ILE A 155 0.58 10.64 4.67
CA ILE A 155 1.18 11.83 4.06
C ILE A 155 0.62 13.09 4.73
N LEU A 156 -0.69 13.20 4.90
CA LEU A 156 -1.30 14.35 5.58
C LEU A 156 -0.92 14.41 7.07
N ALA A 157 -0.80 13.27 7.73
CA ALA A 157 -0.51 13.22 9.17
C ALA A 157 0.95 13.54 9.51
N VAL A 158 1.92 13.27 8.62
CA VAL A 158 3.35 13.33 8.95
C VAL A 158 3.84 14.73 9.33
N ASP A 159 3.24 15.78 8.77
CA ASP A 159 3.59 17.17 9.07
C ASP A 159 3.10 17.61 10.47
N PHE A 160 2.18 16.86 11.09
CA PHE A 160 1.68 17.17 12.45
C PHE A 160 2.51 16.51 13.54
N LYS A 161 2.82 17.26 14.61
CA LYS A 161 3.53 16.74 15.80
C LYS A 161 2.84 15.57 16.51
N ILE A 162 1.51 15.45 16.33
CA ILE A 162 0.69 14.37 16.92
C ILE A 162 1.02 13.02 16.27
N PHE A 163 1.51 13.00 15.03
CA PHE A 163 1.91 11.76 14.37
C PHE A 163 3.24 11.23 14.95
N PRO A 164 3.26 9.99 15.51
CA PRO A 164 4.45 9.41 16.09
C PRO A 164 5.55 9.22 15.06
N ARG A 165 6.76 9.68 15.37
CA ARG A 165 7.89 9.64 14.44
C ARG A 165 8.37 8.22 14.11
N ARG A 166 8.10 7.22 14.98
CA ARG A 166 8.32 5.79 14.70
C ARG A 166 7.55 5.25 13.49
N TYR A 167 6.46 5.92 13.09
CA TYR A 167 5.65 5.56 11.91
C TYR A 167 6.10 6.28 10.64
N ALA A 168 6.89 7.35 10.80
CA ALA A 168 7.51 8.03 9.68
C ALA A 168 8.62 7.18 9.07
N LYS A 169 9.18 7.66 7.97
CA LYS A 169 10.15 6.92 7.17
C LYS A 169 11.44 6.71 7.97
N ALA A 170 11.92 5.46 8.00
CA ALA A 170 13.21 5.14 8.59
C ALA A 170 14.36 5.60 7.67
N GLU A 171 15.47 6.04 8.27
CA GLU A 171 16.60 6.57 7.51
C GLU A 171 17.60 5.49 7.07
N THR A 172 17.97 4.56 7.94
CA THR A 172 19.00 3.54 7.62
C THR A 172 18.41 2.15 7.73
N TYR A 173 18.10 1.72 8.94
CA TYR A 173 17.50 0.43 9.26
C TYR A 173 16.23 0.60 10.07
N GLY A 174 15.35 -0.40 9.94
CA GLY A 174 14.02 -0.40 10.49
C GLY A 174 12.98 0.02 9.46
N CYS A 175 11.71 -0.05 9.88
CA CYS A 175 10.59 0.21 8.99
C CYS A 175 9.48 0.95 9.74
N GLY A 176 9.01 2.05 9.17
CA GLY A 176 7.75 2.69 9.55
C GLY A 176 6.61 2.29 8.62
N ILE A 177 5.37 2.55 9.03
CA ILE A 177 4.19 2.35 8.16
C ILE A 177 4.29 3.14 6.84
N MET A 178 4.95 4.32 6.88
CA MET A 178 5.20 5.14 5.70
C MET A 178 6.20 4.53 4.72
N ASP A 179 7.10 3.66 5.19
CA ASP A 179 8.09 3.02 4.32
C ASP A 179 7.45 1.98 3.41
N LEU A 180 6.35 1.37 3.85
CA LEU A 180 5.65 0.32 3.11
C LEU A 180 4.86 0.85 1.91
N GLY A 181 4.41 2.11 1.94
CA GLY A 181 3.48 2.65 0.93
C GLY A 181 3.98 2.46 -0.51
N VAL A 182 5.24 2.82 -0.77
CA VAL A 182 5.88 2.66 -2.09
C VAL A 182 5.93 1.19 -2.51
N GLY A 183 6.32 0.29 -1.62
CA GLY A 183 6.32 -1.15 -1.89
C GLY A 183 4.91 -1.69 -2.16
N SER A 184 3.92 -1.28 -1.37
CA SER A 184 2.52 -1.66 -1.52
C SER A 184 1.93 -1.19 -2.85
N PHE A 185 2.30 -0.02 -3.36
CA PHE A 185 1.93 0.41 -4.71
C PHE A 185 2.55 -0.46 -5.80
N VAL A 186 3.82 -0.86 -5.66
CA VAL A 186 4.48 -1.76 -6.61
C VAL A 186 3.76 -3.11 -6.63
N VAL A 187 3.49 -3.70 -5.46
CA VAL A 187 2.77 -4.98 -5.34
C VAL A 187 1.34 -4.85 -5.88
N ALA A 188 0.59 -3.81 -5.53
CA ALA A 188 -0.76 -3.56 -6.02
C ALA A 188 -0.83 -3.47 -7.55
N ASN A 189 0.15 -2.81 -8.17
CA ASN A 189 0.24 -2.70 -9.62
C ASN A 189 0.71 -4.01 -10.28
N ALA A 190 1.62 -4.75 -9.64
CA ALA A 190 2.13 -6.04 -10.13
C ALA A 190 1.03 -7.11 -10.16
N LEU A 191 0.21 -7.20 -9.10
CA LEU A 191 -0.87 -8.20 -8.97
C LEU A 191 -1.94 -8.07 -10.07
N VAL A 192 -2.22 -6.84 -10.53
CA VAL A 192 -3.25 -6.54 -11.56
C VAL A 192 -2.61 -6.22 -12.92
N SER A 193 -1.29 -6.43 -13.04
CA SER A 193 -0.56 -6.14 -14.25
C SER A 193 -1.10 -6.93 -15.46
N ARG A 194 -0.84 -6.41 -16.66
CA ARG A 194 -1.22 -7.11 -17.90
C ARG A 194 -0.42 -8.39 -18.09
N GLN A 195 0.83 -8.40 -17.64
CA GLN A 195 1.68 -9.58 -17.60
C GLN A 195 1.06 -10.65 -16.68
N ALA A 196 0.58 -10.28 -15.48
CA ALA A 196 -0.14 -11.21 -14.60
C ALA A 196 -1.42 -11.78 -15.24
N ARG A 197 -2.02 -11.07 -16.20
CA ARG A 197 -3.18 -11.53 -16.99
C ARG A 197 -2.83 -12.41 -18.19
N ASN A 198 -1.56 -12.71 -18.40
CA ASN A 198 -1.05 -13.42 -19.58
C ASN A 198 -1.44 -12.74 -20.91
N ILE A 199 -1.61 -11.41 -20.89
CA ILE A 199 -1.87 -10.64 -22.11
C ILE A 199 -0.51 -10.26 -22.70
N THR A 200 -0.09 -11.03 -23.70
CA THR A 200 1.25 -10.97 -24.32
C THR A 200 1.40 -9.88 -25.39
N THR A 201 0.30 -9.24 -25.80
CA THR A 201 0.29 -8.31 -26.93
C THR A 201 0.22 -6.86 -26.47
N MET A 202 1.36 -6.16 -26.54
CA MET A 202 1.35 -4.71 -26.62
C MET A 202 2.46 -4.18 -27.52
N SER A 203 2.12 -3.17 -28.31
CA SER A 203 3.08 -2.32 -28.99
C SER A 203 3.73 -1.37 -27.98
N TRP A 204 5.01 -1.08 -28.18
CA TRP A 204 5.83 -0.22 -27.32
C TRP A 204 5.19 1.15 -27.06
N ASN A 205 4.55 1.75 -28.07
CA ASN A 205 3.83 3.03 -27.96
C ASN A 205 2.76 3.02 -26.89
N LYS A 206 2.13 1.86 -26.73
CA LYS A 206 0.98 1.64 -25.87
C LYS A 206 1.46 1.45 -24.41
N ALA A 207 2.61 0.81 -24.20
CA ALA A 207 3.28 0.72 -22.90
C ALA A 207 3.82 2.08 -22.43
N LEU A 208 4.41 2.86 -23.36
CA LEU A 208 4.83 4.24 -23.10
C LEU A 208 3.65 5.15 -22.77
N MET A 209 2.53 5.04 -23.50
CA MET A 209 1.32 5.80 -23.23
C MET A 209 0.70 5.47 -21.85
N SER A 210 0.75 4.22 -21.40
CA SER A 210 0.32 3.87 -20.03
C SER A 210 1.29 4.33 -18.94
N THR A 211 2.56 4.57 -19.27
CA THR A 211 3.60 5.02 -18.34
C THR A 211 3.73 6.55 -18.31
N SER A 212 3.25 7.23 -19.34
CA SER A 212 3.27 8.69 -19.49
C SER A 212 2.69 9.46 -18.29
N PRO A 213 1.53 9.07 -17.70
CA PRO A 213 1.02 9.76 -16.52
C PRO A 213 1.98 9.73 -15.33
N LEU A 214 2.72 8.63 -15.14
CA LEU A 214 3.71 8.50 -14.05
C LEU A 214 4.95 9.35 -14.32
N ILE A 215 5.43 9.38 -15.57
CA ILE A 215 6.58 10.20 -15.96
C ILE A 215 6.26 11.67 -15.78
N PHE A 216 5.08 12.12 -16.25
CA PHE A 216 4.59 13.48 -16.05
C PHE A 216 4.52 13.84 -14.57
N LEU A 217 3.98 12.95 -13.74
CA LEU A 217 3.92 13.14 -12.28
C LEU A 217 5.30 13.25 -11.64
N GLY A 218 6.28 12.48 -12.13
CA GLY A 218 7.67 12.53 -11.69
C GLY A 218 8.30 13.90 -11.96
N PHE A 219 8.06 14.46 -13.15
CA PHE A 219 8.48 15.81 -13.51
C PHE A 219 7.72 16.89 -12.73
N ALA A 220 6.40 16.78 -12.59
CA ALA A 220 5.59 17.72 -11.82
C ALA A 220 6.04 17.80 -10.36
N ARG A 221 6.35 16.64 -9.74
CA ARG A 221 6.94 16.58 -8.40
C ARG A 221 8.30 17.28 -8.34
N LEU A 222 9.18 17.00 -9.31
CA LEU A 222 10.51 17.61 -9.34
C LEU A 222 10.42 19.13 -9.45
N ILE A 223 9.56 19.64 -10.35
CA ILE A 223 9.32 21.08 -10.51
C ILE A 223 8.74 21.68 -9.23
N SER A 224 7.76 21.02 -8.61
CA SER A 224 7.16 21.49 -7.34
C SER A 224 8.18 21.53 -6.20
N THR A 225 8.98 20.48 -6.03
CA THR A 225 9.99 20.43 -4.96
C THR A 225 11.12 21.43 -5.16
N THR A 226 11.53 21.67 -6.41
CA THR A 226 12.56 22.66 -6.75
C THR A 226 12.02 24.09 -6.67
N GLY A 227 10.73 24.31 -6.95
CA GLY A 227 10.09 25.63 -6.85
C GLY A 227 9.75 26.09 -5.43
N VAL A 228 9.62 25.14 -4.47
CA VAL A 228 9.23 25.42 -3.07
C VAL A 228 10.43 25.34 -2.10
N ASP A 229 11.67 25.15 -2.60
CA ASP A 229 12.88 24.98 -1.77
C ASP A 229 12.73 23.92 -0.66
N TYR A 230 11.89 22.92 -0.90
CA TYR A 230 11.65 21.82 0.03
C TYR A 230 12.92 20.96 0.12
N GLN A 231 13.35 20.61 1.34
CA GLN A 231 14.51 19.73 1.50
C GLN A 231 14.19 18.35 0.90
N VAL A 232 14.78 18.08 -0.26
CA VAL A 232 14.81 16.73 -0.79
C VAL A 232 15.82 15.94 0.05
N HIS A 233 15.35 14.96 0.81
CA HIS A 233 16.24 13.99 1.45
C HIS A 233 17.00 13.23 0.35
N THR A 234 18.18 13.73 -0.01
CA THR A 234 19.06 13.20 -1.07
C THR A 234 19.42 11.73 -0.85
N GLY A 235 19.32 11.25 0.40
CA GLY A 235 19.50 9.84 0.76
C GLY A 235 18.40 8.87 0.28
N GLU A 236 17.18 9.33 -0.05
CA GLU A 236 16.08 8.40 -0.41
C GLU A 236 16.15 7.88 -1.86
N TYR A 237 16.28 8.81 -2.81
CA TYR A 237 16.26 8.48 -4.25
C TYR A 237 17.39 9.16 -5.03
N GLY A 238 18.05 10.18 -4.47
CA GLY A 238 18.99 11.04 -5.17
C GLY A 238 18.36 12.41 -5.48
N VAL A 239 19.17 13.35 -5.95
CA VAL A 239 18.79 14.77 -6.13
C VAL A 239 17.65 14.95 -7.16
N HIS A 240 17.65 14.16 -8.23
CA HIS A 240 16.68 14.30 -9.33
C HIS A 240 15.75 13.10 -9.52
N TRP A 241 15.95 12.01 -8.78
CA TRP A 241 15.17 10.80 -8.95
C TRP A 241 14.02 10.73 -7.96
N ASN A 242 12.85 10.26 -8.41
CA ASN A 242 11.63 10.20 -7.63
C ASN A 242 11.01 8.80 -7.70
N PHE A 243 10.12 8.50 -6.75
CA PHE A 243 9.34 7.26 -6.75
C PHE A 243 8.59 7.02 -8.07
N PHE A 244 8.02 8.05 -8.68
CA PHE A 244 7.32 7.90 -9.96
C PHE A 244 8.24 7.46 -11.11
N PHE A 245 9.50 7.92 -11.10
CA PHE A 245 10.50 7.44 -12.05
C PHE A 245 10.89 5.98 -11.79
N THR A 246 10.95 5.53 -10.53
CA THR A 246 11.15 4.09 -10.23
C THR A 246 10.02 3.22 -10.80
N LEU A 247 8.76 3.63 -10.61
CA LEU A 247 7.62 2.90 -11.16
C LEU A 247 7.62 2.90 -12.69
N ALA A 248 7.95 4.04 -13.30
CA ALA A 248 8.07 4.15 -14.75
C ALA A 248 9.18 3.26 -15.31
N ALA A 249 10.36 3.25 -14.66
CA ALA A 249 11.48 2.40 -15.04
C ALA A 249 11.13 0.91 -14.93
N ILE A 250 10.47 0.49 -13.84
CA ILE A 250 10.02 -0.90 -13.67
C ILE A 250 9.00 -1.28 -14.76
N ALA A 251 8.03 -0.40 -15.06
CA ALA A 251 7.04 -0.64 -16.11
C ALA A 251 7.68 -0.79 -17.50
N ILE A 252 8.68 0.05 -17.81
CA ILE A 252 9.44 -0.05 -19.07
C ILE A 252 10.26 -1.35 -19.08
N LEU A 253 11.08 -1.61 -18.06
CA LEU A 253 11.97 -2.76 -17.98
C LEU A 253 11.21 -4.09 -18.09
N THR A 254 10.06 -4.19 -17.44
CA THR A 254 9.19 -5.38 -17.48
C THR A 254 8.44 -5.51 -18.81
N SER A 255 8.19 -4.41 -19.53
CA SER A 255 7.66 -4.45 -20.90
C SER A 255 8.71 -4.91 -21.92
N ILE A 256 9.99 -4.63 -21.67
CA ILE A 256 11.12 -5.08 -22.51
C ILE A 256 11.36 -6.57 -22.28
N ILE A 257 11.46 -6.97 -21.01
CA ILE A 257 11.80 -8.33 -20.59
C ILE A 257 10.53 -9.18 -20.53
N ARG A 258 10.18 -9.79 -21.67
CA ARG A 258 8.96 -10.61 -21.82
C ARG A 258 9.15 -12.01 -21.26
N ILE A 259 9.08 -12.14 -19.93
CA ILE A 259 9.10 -13.43 -19.24
C ILE A 259 7.67 -13.94 -19.05
N HIS A 260 7.44 -15.22 -19.32
CA HIS A 260 6.15 -15.86 -19.06
C HIS A 260 5.80 -15.79 -17.55
N PRO A 261 4.55 -15.47 -17.16
CA PRO A 261 4.18 -15.22 -15.76
C PRO A 261 4.52 -16.34 -14.76
N LYS A 262 4.54 -17.60 -15.23
CA LYS A 262 4.96 -18.77 -14.44
C LYS A 262 6.44 -18.72 -14.00
N TYR A 263 7.34 -18.25 -14.86
CA TYR A 263 8.77 -18.18 -14.55
C TYR A 263 9.17 -16.83 -13.93
N CYS A 264 8.31 -15.82 -14.07
CA CYS A 264 8.52 -14.48 -13.55
C CYS A 264 8.85 -14.47 -12.04
N GLY A 265 8.17 -15.31 -11.26
CA GLY A 265 8.41 -15.41 -9.81
C GLY A 265 9.79 -15.98 -9.47
N LEU A 266 10.22 -17.01 -10.20
CA LEU A 266 11.55 -17.60 -10.01
C LEU A 266 12.66 -16.60 -10.37
N VAL A 267 12.50 -15.89 -11.50
CA VAL A 267 13.44 -14.84 -11.90
C VAL A 267 13.48 -13.71 -10.88
N GLY A 268 12.33 -13.26 -10.38
CA GLY A 268 12.27 -12.25 -9.32
C GLY A 268 12.98 -12.68 -8.05
N LEU A 269 12.85 -13.95 -7.65
CA LEU A 269 13.55 -14.51 -6.49
C LEU A 269 15.06 -14.61 -6.72
N LEU A 270 15.50 -15.02 -7.91
CA LEU A 270 16.92 -15.06 -8.28
C LEU A 270 17.55 -13.67 -8.28
N VAL A 271 16.85 -12.66 -8.83
CA VAL A 271 17.30 -11.26 -8.82
C VAL A 271 17.44 -10.78 -7.38
N LEU A 272 16.45 -11.05 -6.53
CA LEU A 272 16.51 -10.65 -5.11
C LEU A 272 17.59 -11.37 -4.32
N ALA A 273 17.78 -12.67 -4.55
CA ALA A 273 18.83 -13.44 -3.90
C ALA A 273 20.22 -12.93 -4.33
N GLY A 274 20.43 -12.73 -5.63
CA GLY A 274 21.67 -12.15 -6.17
C GLY A 274 21.92 -10.74 -5.60
N TYR A 275 20.88 -9.91 -5.56
CA TYR A 275 20.97 -8.58 -4.97
C TYR A 275 21.31 -8.63 -3.47
N GLN A 276 20.70 -9.53 -2.71
CA GLN A 276 21.02 -9.71 -1.28
C GLN A 276 22.45 -10.20 -1.08
N THR A 277 22.94 -11.13 -1.92
CA THR A 277 24.35 -11.56 -1.83
C THR A 277 25.30 -10.39 -2.09
N TRP A 278 25.00 -9.53 -3.05
CA TRP A 278 25.79 -8.33 -3.32
C TRP A 278 25.75 -7.36 -2.13
N LEU A 279 24.58 -7.13 -1.52
CA LEU A 279 24.45 -6.35 -0.29
C LEU A 279 25.35 -6.87 0.83
N SER A 280 25.37 -8.19 1.05
CA SER A 280 26.22 -8.85 2.04
C SER A 280 27.72 -8.72 1.77
N PHE A 281 28.14 -8.49 0.52
CA PHE A 281 29.55 -8.27 0.14
C PHE A 281 30.03 -6.81 0.28
N GLY A 282 29.27 -5.95 0.99
CA GLY A 282 29.70 -4.58 1.33
C GLY A 282 29.05 -3.45 0.53
N LEU A 283 28.12 -3.76 -0.39
CA LEU A 283 27.33 -2.73 -1.09
C LEU A 283 26.43 -1.95 -0.12
N ASN A 284 26.08 -2.54 1.01
CA ASN A 284 25.33 -1.90 2.08
C ASN A 284 26.03 -0.62 2.59
N GLU A 285 27.31 -0.68 2.93
CA GLU A 285 28.06 0.49 3.42
C GLU A 285 28.15 1.60 2.38
N TYR A 286 28.29 1.23 1.10
CA TYR A 286 28.26 2.17 -0.03
C TYR A 286 26.87 2.81 -0.25
N LEU A 287 25.77 2.09 0.01
CA LEU A 287 24.41 2.61 -0.16
C LEU A 287 23.95 3.50 1.01
N ILE A 288 24.51 3.33 2.20
CA ILE A 288 24.26 4.18 3.38
C ILE A 288 25.13 5.44 3.36
N SER A 289 26.32 5.39 2.75
CA SER A 289 27.25 6.51 2.78
C SER A 289 26.71 7.75 2.05
N ASN A 290 27.08 8.92 2.56
CA ASN A 290 26.71 10.22 1.96
C ASN A 290 27.49 10.51 0.67
N GLU A 291 28.46 9.67 0.29
CA GLU A 291 29.28 9.80 -0.93
C GLU A 291 28.59 9.28 -2.18
N ARG A 292 27.25 9.24 -2.20
CA ARG A 292 26.44 8.76 -3.32
C ARG A 292 26.58 9.69 -4.52
N ASN A 293 27.70 9.55 -5.22
CA ASN A 293 28.07 10.34 -6.38
C ASN A 293 27.04 10.14 -7.51
N ALA A 294 26.84 11.23 -8.24
CA ALA A 294 25.74 11.58 -9.14
C ALA A 294 25.49 10.67 -10.36
N SER A 295 25.93 9.41 -10.36
CA SER A 295 25.73 8.48 -11.48
C SER A 295 24.41 7.73 -11.38
N ILE A 296 23.71 7.58 -12.52
CA ILE A 296 22.43 6.86 -12.65
C ILE A 296 22.58 5.37 -12.23
N ILE A 297 23.79 4.81 -12.33
CA ILE A 297 24.13 3.44 -11.90
C ILE A 297 24.19 3.31 -10.36
N SER A 298 24.56 4.36 -9.61
CA SER A 298 24.66 4.29 -8.12
C SER A 298 23.28 4.29 -7.42
N GLN A 299 22.21 4.47 -8.19
CA GLN A 299 20.83 4.46 -7.70
C GLN A 299 20.21 3.05 -7.68
N ASN A 300 21.02 2.00 -7.89
CA ASN A 300 20.59 0.65 -8.25
C ASN A 300 19.35 0.16 -7.48
N LYS A 301 18.22 0.03 -8.18
CA LYS A 301 16.87 -0.29 -7.65
C LYS A 301 16.42 -1.72 -7.96
N GLU A 302 17.35 -2.64 -8.14
CA GLU A 302 17.07 -4.02 -8.57
C GLU A 302 16.08 -4.75 -7.65
N GLY A 303 16.12 -4.47 -6.34
CA GLY A 303 15.16 -5.02 -5.37
C GLY A 303 13.70 -4.69 -5.69
N TYR A 304 13.41 -3.49 -6.19
CA TYR A 304 12.04 -3.12 -6.59
C TYR A 304 11.58 -3.85 -7.86
N TRP A 305 12.50 -4.14 -8.77
CA TRP A 305 12.20 -4.93 -9.96
C TRP A 305 11.93 -6.39 -9.60
N GLY A 306 12.76 -7.00 -8.74
CA GLY A 306 12.54 -8.35 -8.23
C GLY A 306 11.21 -8.48 -7.49
N MET A 307 10.87 -7.51 -6.63
CA MET A 307 9.56 -7.43 -5.96
C MET A 307 8.40 -7.37 -6.97
N TYR A 308 8.53 -6.56 -8.03
CA TYR A 308 7.50 -6.50 -9.07
C TYR A 308 7.29 -7.86 -9.76
N LEU A 309 8.37 -8.54 -10.16
CA LEU A 309 8.29 -9.84 -10.84
C LEU A 309 7.64 -10.93 -9.97
N ILE A 310 7.97 -10.98 -8.67
CA ILE A 310 7.29 -11.87 -7.72
C ILE A 310 5.80 -11.53 -7.64
N GLY A 311 5.44 -10.25 -7.56
CA GLY A 311 4.05 -9.79 -7.53
C GLY A 311 3.27 -10.19 -8.77
N VAL A 312 3.88 -10.13 -9.96
CA VAL A 312 3.26 -10.57 -11.22
C VAL A 312 2.94 -12.07 -11.18
N SER A 313 3.88 -12.89 -10.69
CA SER A 313 3.70 -14.35 -10.59
C SER A 313 2.61 -14.73 -9.59
N LEU A 314 2.58 -14.06 -8.43
CA LEU A 314 1.53 -14.24 -7.43
C LEU A 314 0.16 -13.82 -7.98
N GLY A 315 0.10 -12.68 -8.68
CA GLY A 315 -1.14 -12.22 -9.33
C GLY A 315 -1.67 -13.20 -10.36
N TYR A 316 -0.79 -13.77 -11.18
CA TYR A 316 -1.15 -14.82 -12.14
C TYR A 316 -1.70 -16.07 -11.44
N ASN A 317 -0.98 -16.61 -10.45
CA ASN A 317 -1.36 -17.85 -9.76
C ASN A 317 -2.64 -17.72 -8.92
N LEU A 318 -2.91 -16.53 -8.36
CA LEU A 318 -4.06 -16.30 -7.49
C LEU A 318 -5.33 -15.94 -8.27
N PHE A 319 -5.20 -15.14 -9.34
CA PHE A 319 -6.36 -14.50 -9.97
C PHE A 319 -6.61 -14.91 -11.42
N PHE A 320 -5.58 -15.28 -12.19
CA PHE A 320 -5.67 -15.42 -13.64
C PHE A 320 -5.30 -16.81 -14.17
N ASP A 321 -4.90 -17.74 -13.30
CA ASP A 321 -4.63 -19.12 -13.66
C ASP A 321 -5.91 -19.79 -14.18
N ASN A 322 -6.04 -19.87 -15.50
CA ASN A 322 -7.17 -20.47 -16.23
C ASN A 322 -7.33 -21.98 -15.99
N SER A 323 -6.35 -22.65 -15.36
CA SER A 323 -6.50 -24.02 -14.83
C SER A 323 -7.53 -24.08 -13.69
N SER A 324 -7.91 -22.93 -13.11
CA SER A 324 -8.83 -22.83 -11.96
C SER A 324 -10.32 -22.82 -12.30
N LYS A 325 -10.75 -23.25 -13.49
CA LYS A 325 -12.17 -23.53 -13.75
C LYS A 325 -12.64 -24.64 -12.80
N GLY A 326 -13.17 -24.27 -11.63
CA GLY A 326 -13.63 -25.17 -10.57
C GLY A 326 -13.01 -24.99 -9.17
N LYS A 327 -12.08 -24.04 -8.95
CA LYS A 327 -11.56 -23.80 -7.59
C LYS A 327 -12.60 -23.06 -6.73
N CYS A 328 -12.98 -23.66 -5.60
CA CYS A 328 -13.84 -23.01 -4.61
C CYS A 328 -13.15 -21.76 -4.04
N ARG A 329 -13.89 -20.65 -3.89
CA ARG A 329 -13.37 -19.40 -3.28
C ARG A 329 -12.72 -19.67 -1.92
N SER A 330 -13.27 -20.60 -1.13
CA SER A 330 -12.70 -21.01 0.16
C SER A 330 -11.23 -21.44 0.04
N THR A 331 -10.89 -22.25 -0.98
CA THR A 331 -9.52 -22.68 -1.23
C THR A 331 -8.61 -21.51 -1.61
N GLN A 332 -9.11 -20.52 -2.34
CA GLN A 332 -8.32 -19.34 -2.69
C GLN A 332 -8.10 -18.41 -1.49
N VAL A 333 -9.12 -18.22 -0.63
CA VAL A 333 -9.01 -17.45 0.61
C VAL A 333 -7.97 -18.09 1.52
N VAL A 334 -8.04 -19.41 1.75
CA VAL A 334 -7.04 -20.13 2.55
C VAL A 334 -5.63 -19.96 1.97
N LYS A 335 -5.48 -20.02 0.63
CA LYS A 335 -4.18 -19.76 -0.01
C LYS A 335 -3.65 -18.35 0.28
N VAL A 336 -4.50 -17.32 0.23
CA VAL A 336 -4.09 -15.93 0.53
C VAL A 336 -3.64 -15.80 1.99
N TRP A 337 -4.32 -16.46 2.94
CA TRP A 337 -3.93 -16.51 4.35
C TRP A 337 -2.61 -17.24 4.58
N VAL A 338 -2.42 -18.41 3.95
CA VAL A 338 -1.17 -19.18 4.03
C VAL A 338 -0.01 -18.37 3.46
N LEU A 339 -0.22 -17.69 2.32
CA LEU A 339 0.80 -16.81 1.75
C LEU A 339 1.13 -15.64 2.69
N ALA A 340 0.13 -14.98 3.26
CA ALA A 340 0.34 -13.90 4.24
C ALA A 340 1.18 -14.36 5.43
N ALA A 341 0.84 -15.49 6.03
CA ALA A 341 1.58 -16.06 7.15
C ALA A 341 3.02 -16.42 6.74
N SER A 342 3.20 -17.05 5.58
CA SER A 342 4.52 -17.45 5.09
C SER A 342 5.45 -16.25 4.85
N PHE A 343 4.95 -15.17 4.25
CA PHE A 343 5.73 -13.95 4.04
C PHE A 343 6.08 -13.23 5.34
N TRP A 344 5.18 -13.19 6.32
CA TRP A 344 5.48 -12.62 7.64
C TRP A 344 6.55 -13.41 8.39
N ILE A 345 6.44 -14.74 8.43
CA ILE A 345 7.44 -15.61 9.06
C ILE A 345 8.80 -15.40 8.37
N LEU A 346 8.82 -15.39 7.04
CA LEU A 346 10.05 -15.17 6.28
C LEU A 346 10.63 -13.78 6.53
N ALA A 347 9.80 -12.74 6.60
CA ALA A 347 10.26 -11.39 6.93
C ALA A 347 10.92 -11.31 8.32
N VAL A 348 10.33 -11.96 9.33
CA VAL A 348 10.90 -12.01 10.70
C VAL A 348 12.22 -12.78 10.74
N ILE A 349 12.30 -13.91 10.03
CA ILE A 349 13.54 -14.70 9.93
C ILE A 349 14.63 -13.86 9.26
N LEU A 350 14.34 -13.23 8.13
CA LEU A 350 15.33 -12.45 7.39
C LEU A 350 15.81 -11.21 8.16
N ASP A 351 14.89 -10.50 8.84
CA ASP A 351 15.22 -9.35 9.68
C ASP A 351 16.12 -9.73 10.86
N SER A 352 15.97 -10.96 11.39
CA SER A 352 16.74 -11.43 12.55
C SER A 352 18.07 -12.06 12.18
N TYR A 353 18.14 -12.83 11.07
CA TYR A 353 19.30 -13.67 10.74
C TYR A 353 20.16 -13.18 9.57
N VAL A 354 19.62 -12.34 8.68
CA VAL A 354 20.36 -11.90 7.48
C VAL A 354 20.74 -10.44 7.60
N GLU A 355 19.75 -9.56 7.64
CA GLU A 355 19.96 -8.12 7.64
C GLU A 355 18.68 -7.41 8.08
N ARG A 356 18.81 -6.38 8.92
CA ARG A 356 17.64 -5.60 9.36
C ARG A 356 16.93 -4.98 8.17
N VAL A 357 15.61 -4.91 8.21
CA VAL A 357 14.80 -4.32 7.13
C VAL A 357 15.27 -2.91 6.79
N SER A 358 15.46 -2.62 5.49
CA SER A 358 15.78 -1.27 5.02
C SER A 358 15.05 -0.93 3.71
N ARG A 359 14.27 0.15 3.72
CA ARG A 359 13.59 0.69 2.53
C ARG A 359 14.58 1.22 1.49
N ARG A 360 15.65 1.89 1.93
CA ARG A 360 16.62 2.56 1.03
C ARG A 360 17.35 1.56 0.16
N MET A 361 17.72 0.43 0.75
CA MET A 361 18.33 -0.71 0.06
C MET A 361 17.30 -1.56 -0.67
N CYS A 362 16.04 -1.58 -0.23
CA CYS A 362 15.05 -2.53 -0.74
C CYS A 362 15.58 -3.97 -0.61
N ASN A 363 16.07 -4.29 0.60
CA ASN A 363 16.65 -5.60 0.88
C ASN A 363 15.60 -6.71 0.87
N PHE A 364 16.06 -7.95 0.91
CA PHE A 364 15.18 -9.11 0.80
C PHE A 364 14.16 -9.16 1.96
N ALA A 365 14.59 -8.79 3.18
CA ALA A 365 13.72 -8.67 4.35
C ALA A 365 12.60 -7.63 4.13
N TYR A 366 12.93 -6.46 3.58
CA TYR A 366 11.94 -5.43 3.23
C TYR A 366 10.92 -5.93 2.20
N VAL A 367 11.37 -6.63 1.16
CA VAL A 367 10.45 -7.16 0.12
C VAL A 367 9.48 -8.17 0.73
N MET A 368 9.96 -9.08 1.59
CA MET A 368 9.09 -10.04 2.27
C MET A 368 8.14 -9.37 3.26
N LEU A 369 8.59 -8.31 3.96
CA LEU A 369 7.73 -7.51 4.83
C LEU A 369 6.59 -6.84 4.05
N VAL A 370 6.91 -6.23 2.92
CA VAL A 370 5.90 -5.59 2.04
C VAL A 370 4.92 -6.64 1.54
N PHE A 371 5.37 -7.81 1.10
CA PHE A 371 4.44 -8.88 0.72
C PHE A 371 3.58 -9.35 1.89
N GLY A 372 4.16 -9.60 3.06
CA GLY A 372 3.43 -10.00 4.27
C GLY A 372 2.33 -9.01 4.62
N GLN A 373 2.65 -7.72 4.65
CA GLN A 373 1.69 -6.66 4.95
C GLN A 373 0.55 -6.58 3.91
N ASN A 374 0.87 -6.60 2.60
CA ASN A 374 -0.17 -6.49 1.57
C ASN A 374 -1.08 -7.73 1.54
N PHE A 375 -0.51 -8.92 1.68
CA PHE A 375 -1.28 -10.16 1.75
C PHE A 375 -2.10 -10.29 3.04
N GLN A 376 -1.63 -9.72 4.15
CA GLN A 376 -2.42 -9.62 5.38
C GLN A 376 -3.64 -8.72 5.19
N VAL A 377 -3.48 -7.53 4.60
CA VAL A 377 -4.61 -6.63 4.32
C VAL A 377 -5.64 -7.31 3.41
N MET A 378 -5.16 -7.98 2.35
CA MET A 378 -6.02 -8.73 1.44
C MET A 378 -6.73 -9.89 2.15
N SER A 379 -6.01 -10.65 2.99
CA SER A 379 -6.58 -11.73 3.82
C SER A 379 -7.77 -11.25 4.66
N VAL A 380 -7.61 -10.13 5.37
CA VAL A 380 -8.68 -9.55 6.21
C VAL A 380 -9.86 -9.08 5.37
N LEU A 381 -9.63 -8.44 4.22
CA LEU A 381 -10.71 -8.02 3.32
C LEU A 381 -11.48 -9.21 2.72
N THR A 382 -10.78 -10.30 2.37
CA THR A 382 -11.45 -11.48 1.82
C THR A 382 -12.35 -12.21 2.82
N LEU A 383 -12.15 -12.03 4.13
CA LEU A 383 -13.06 -12.52 5.18
C LEU A 383 -14.44 -11.89 5.07
N ALA A 384 -14.54 -10.61 4.70
CA ALA A 384 -15.84 -9.96 4.51
C ALA A 384 -16.67 -10.68 3.45
N GLY A 385 -16.06 -10.91 2.29
CA GLY A 385 -16.71 -11.60 1.17
C GLY A 385 -16.91 -13.11 1.38
N PHE A 386 -16.32 -13.72 2.41
CA PHE A 386 -16.62 -15.11 2.79
C PHE A 386 -17.96 -15.25 3.52
N ILE A 387 -18.39 -14.20 4.24
CA ILE A 387 -19.53 -14.26 5.17
C ILE A 387 -20.79 -13.63 4.57
N SER A 388 -20.66 -12.48 3.92
CA SER A 388 -21.78 -11.80 3.29
C SER A 388 -21.25 -11.00 2.11
N TYR A 389 -21.71 -11.32 0.90
CA TYR A 389 -21.43 -10.45 -0.24
C TYR A 389 -22.22 -9.16 -0.07
N GLU A 390 -21.49 -8.07 0.11
CA GLU A 390 -22.06 -6.75 0.27
C GLU A 390 -21.43 -5.83 -0.77
N LYS A 391 -22.26 -4.91 -1.30
CA LYS A 391 -21.81 -3.93 -2.28
C LYS A 391 -20.62 -3.16 -1.73
N ASN A 392 -19.72 -2.73 -2.62
CA ASN A 392 -18.63 -1.82 -2.26
C ASN A 392 -19.20 -0.58 -1.57
N LEU A 393 -18.39 0.00 -0.68
CA LEU A 393 -18.74 1.24 -0.02
C LEU A 393 -18.75 2.38 -1.03
N VAL A 394 -19.61 3.38 -0.80
CA VAL A 394 -19.68 4.57 -1.67
C VAL A 394 -18.33 5.29 -1.69
N LEU A 395 -17.64 5.32 -0.54
CA LEU A 395 -16.28 5.82 -0.44
C LEU A 395 -15.30 5.02 -1.33
N GLU A 396 -15.40 3.69 -1.35
CA GLU A 396 -14.53 2.85 -2.19
C GLU A 396 -14.77 3.11 -3.68
N ASP A 397 -16.03 3.24 -4.09
CA ASP A 397 -16.36 3.51 -5.49
C ASP A 397 -15.91 4.92 -5.92
N ALA A 398 -16.04 5.92 -5.05
CA ALA A 398 -15.53 7.27 -5.29
C ALA A 398 -13.99 7.29 -5.45
N PHE A 399 -13.28 6.58 -4.58
CA PHE A 399 -11.81 6.44 -4.69
C PHE A 399 -11.40 5.60 -5.91
N ASN A 400 -12.14 4.56 -6.27
CA ASN A 400 -11.85 3.76 -7.46
C ASN A 400 -11.97 4.59 -8.75
N GLN A 401 -12.95 5.49 -8.83
CA GLN A 401 -13.15 6.34 -10.01
C GLN A 401 -12.07 7.43 -10.15
N ASN A 402 -11.63 8.02 -9.03
CA ASN A 402 -10.71 9.16 -9.02
C ASN A 402 -9.35 8.88 -8.37
N MET A 403 -8.92 7.61 -8.34
CA MET A 403 -7.76 7.14 -7.58
C MET A 403 -6.49 7.96 -7.82
N LEU A 404 -6.22 8.35 -9.08
CA LEU A 404 -5.07 9.18 -9.44
C LEU A 404 -5.25 10.64 -8.97
N GLY A 405 -6.45 11.20 -9.14
CA GLY A 405 -6.75 12.60 -8.78
C GLY A 405 -6.71 12.84 -7.28
N SER A 406 -7.28 11.94 -6.47
CA SER A 406 -7.25 12.02 -5.01
C SER A 406 -5.82 11.88 -4.46
N PHE A 407 -5.01 11.02 -5.07
CA PHE A 407 -3.60 10.85 -4.69
C PHE A 407 -2.75 12.06 -5.09
N LEU A 408 -3.02 12.65 -6.24
CA LEU A 408 -2.35 13.86 -6.74
C LEU A 408 -2.63 15.08 -5.88
N LEU A 409 -3.90 15.30 -5.51
CA LEU A 409 -4.31 16.45 -4.71
C LEU A 409 -3.54 16.50 -3.38
N ILE A 410 -3.35 15.33 -2.76
CA ILE A 410 -2.67 15.19 -1.47
C ILE A 410 -1.14 15.27 -1.60
N LEU A 411 -0.58 14.97 -2.77
CA LEU A 411 0.85 15.08 -3.01
C LEU A 411 1.29 16.53 -3.29
N ILE A 412 0.34 17.39 -3.67
CA ILE A 412 0.57 18.80 -4.03
C ILE A 412 0.23 19.72 -2.86
N SER A 413 -0.74 19.35 -2.01
CA SER A 413 -1.04 20.01 -0.74
C SER A 413 0.03 19.75 0.30
#